data_AF-A0A7C1NTB7-F1
#
_entry.id   AF-A0A7C1NTB7-F1
#
_cell.length_a   1.000
_cell.length_b   1.000
_cell.length_c   1.000
_cell.angle_alpha   90.00
_cell.angle_beta   90.00
_cell.angle_gamma   90.00
#
_symmetry.space_group_name_H-M   'P 1'
#
loop_
_entity.id
_entity.type
_entity.pdbx_description
1 polymer ?
#
loop_
_entity_poly.entity_id
_entity_poly.type
_entity_poly.pdbx_seq_one_letter_code
_entity_poly.pdbx_strand_id
1 'polypeptide(L)' 'MSMREVFIPKWQRWLFVPLFGGMWILFTYLEFFDPNTKGELGLVGYIFTTALFLGLGVAFWLMTSGKLPAYIIKEKKK' A
#
# COMPACT_ATOMS: atom_id res chain seq x y z
N MET A 1 -4.26 27.65 -16.39
CA MET A 1 -3.44 26.75 -15.55
C MET A 1 -3.60 25.35 -16.12
N SER A 2 -2.52 24.67 -16.49
CA SER A 2 -2.59 23.28 -17.01
C SER A 2 -2.34 22.34 -15.84
N MET A 3 -3.20 21.33 -15.67
CA MET A 3 -2.98 20.25 -14.69
C MET A 3 -2.68 18.97 -15.44
N ARG A 4 -1.52 18.35 -15.15
CA ARG A 4 -1.21 16.99 -15.60
C ARG A 4 -1.25 16.03 -14.43
N GLU A 5 -2.03 14.98 -14.59
CA GLU A 5 -2.09 13.85 -13.67
C GLU A 5 -1.04 12.81 -14.07
N VAL A 6 -0.23 12.38 -13.10
CA VAL A 6 0.75 11.32 -13.33
C VAL A 6 0.32 10.07 -12.58
N PHE A 7 0.29 8.96 -13.31
CA PHE A 7 -0.09 7.64 -12.81
C PHE A 7 1.12 6.72 -12.75
N ILE A 8 1.02 5.71 -11.89
CA ILE A 8 2.09 4.73 -11.74
C ILE A 8 2.02 3.71 -12.90
N PRO A 9 3.16 3.28 -13.48
CA PRO A 9 3.17 2.28 -14.53
C PRO A 9 2.49 0.97 -14.09
N LYS A 10 1.62 0.42 -14.93
CA LYS A 10 0.85 -0.81 -14.65
C LYS A 10 1.72 -2.03 -14.30
N TRP A 11 2.94 -2.11 -14.85
CA TRP A 11 3.85 -3.23 -14.57
C TRP A 11 4.28 -3.27 -13.10
N GLN A 12 4.38 -2.11 -12.43
CA GLN A 12 4.77 -2.04 -11.03
C GLN A 12 3.76 -2.74 -10.12
N ARG A 13 2.49 -2.82 -10.52
CA ARG A 13 1.48 -3.58 -9.79
C ARG A 13 1.86 -5.04 -9.59
N TRP A 14 2.50 -5.65 -10.59
CA TRP A 14 2.93 -7.05 -10.53
C TRP A 14 4.08 -7.28 -9.56
N LEU A 15 4.86 -6.23 -9.23
CA LEU A 15 5.93 -6.31 -8.24
C LEU A 15 5.41 -5.98 -6.84
N PHE A 16 4.72 -4.85 -6.70
CA PHE A 16 4.35 -4.33 -5.39
C PHE A 16 3.17 -5.08 -4.76
N VAL A 17 2.18 -5.54 -5.52
CA VAL A 17 1.04 -6.25 -4.92
C VAL A 17 1.47 -7.54 -4.24
N PRO A 18 2.25 -8.44 -4.90
CA PRO A 18 2.76 -9.63 -4.22
C PRO A 18 3.69 -9.30 -3.06
N LEU A 19 4.50 -8.24 -3.17
CA LEU A 19 5.37 -7.80 -2.09
C LEU A 19 4.57 -7.40 -0.84
N PHE A 20 3.57 -6.53 -1.00
CA PHE A 20 2.68 -6.12 0.10
C PHE A 20 1.92 -7.32 0.69
N GLY A 21 1.43 -8.22 -0.16
CA GLY A 21 0.77 -9.45 0.30
C GLY A 21 1.71 -10.36 1.09
N GLY A 22 2.94 -10.56 0.61
CA GLY A 22 3.96 -11.36 1.29
C GLY A 22 4.39 -10.76 2.63
N MET A 23 4.58 -9.43 2.67
CA MET A 23 4.86 -8.72 3.92
C MET A 23 3.71 -8.86 4.91
N TRP A 24 2.46 -8.71 4.46
CA TRP A 24 1.30 -8.87 5.33
C TRP A 24 1.20 -10.29 5.90
N ILE A 25 1.38 -11.33 5.06
CA ILE A 25 1.41 -12.73 5.50
C ILE A 25 2.51 -12.95 6.54
N LEU A 26 3.71 -12.41 6.31
CA LEU A 26 4.81 -12.51 7.27
C LEU A 26 4.46 -11.83 8.60
N PHE A 27 3.90 -10.62 8.56
CA PHE A 27 3.44 -9.91 9.77
C PHE A 27 2.38 -10.69 10.54
N THR A 28 1.39 -11.25 9.84
CA THR A 28 0.37 -12.12 10.46
C THR A 28 1.01 -13.36 11.07
N TYR A 29 1.98 -13.97 10.40
CA TYR A 29 2.70 -15.12 10.95
C TYR A 29 3.42 -14.76 12.25
N LEU A 30 4.18 -13.66 12.25
CA LEU A 30 4.94 -13.20 13.41
C LEU A 30 4.03 -12.87 14.61
N GLU A 31 2.88 -12.24 14.37
CA GLU A 31 1.96 -11.86 15.45
C GLU A 31 1.24 -13.07 16.08
N PHE A 32 0.95 -14.13 15.31
CA PHE A 32 0.12 -15.25 15.80
C PHE A 32 0.86 -16.56 16.05
N PHE A 33 1.99 -16.80 15.36
CA PHE A 33 2.66 -18.10 15.31
C PHE A 33 4.12 -18.08 15.79
N ASP A 34 4.82 -16.93 15.75
CA ASP A 34 6.20 -16.86 16.24
C ASP A 34 6.23 -16.74 17.77
N PRO A 35 6.87 -17.66 18.51
CA PRO A 35 6.86 -17.65 19.96
C PRO A 35 7.56 -16.45 20.60
N ASN A 36 8.41 -15.73 19.87
CA ASN A 36 9.14 -14.57 20.39
C ASN A 36 8.35 -13.26 20.25
N THR A 37 7.52 -13.14 19.22
CA THR A 37 6.77 -11.91 18.90
C THR A 37 5.25 -12.07 19.03
N LYS A 38 4.78 -13.25 19.43
CA LYS A 38 3.35 -13.54 19.50
C LYS A 38 2.61 -12.60 20.45
N GLY A 39 1.60 -11.92 19.92
CA GLY A 39 0.71 -11.06 20.69
C GLY A 39 1.28 -9.70 21.09
N GLU A 40 2.42 -9.28 20.54
CA GLU A 40 3.04 -7.99 20.85
C GLU A 40 2.14 -6.80 20.47
N LEU A 41 1.47 -6.88 19.31
CA LEU A 41 0.51 -5.85 18.89
C LEU A 41 -0.85 -6.03 19.56
N GLY A 42 -1.19 -7.27 19.89
CA GLY A 42 -2.53 -7.66 20.30
C GLY A 42 -3.55 -7.49 19.17
N LEU A 43 -4.80 -7.92 19.42
CA LEU A 43 -5.84 -7.94 18.39
C LEU A 43 -6.12 -6.54 17.79
N VAL A 44 -6.20 -5.51 18.63
CA VAL A 44 -6.48 -4.14 18.19
C VAL A 44 -5.33 -3.58 17.36
N GLY A 45 -4.09 -3.75 17.82
CA GLY A 45 -2.90 -3.30 17.09
C GLY A 45 -2.75 -4.03 15.76
N TYR A 46 -3.03 -5.33 15.72
CA TYR A 46 -3.05 -6.13 14.49
C TYR A 46 -4.09 -5.64 13.48
N ILE A 47 -5.34 -5.40 13.92
CA ILE A 47 -6.41 -4.91 13.05
C ILE A 47 -6.03 -3.53 12.48
N PHE A 48 -5.53 -2.62 13.31
CA PHE A 48 -5.10 -1.29 12.88
C PHE A 48 -3.97 -1.38 11.85
N THR A 49 -2.95 -2.19 12.11
CA THR A 49 -1.82 -2.39 11.21
C THR A 49 -2.25 -3.04 9.89
N THR A 50 -3.15 -4.02 9.96
CA THR A 50 -3.76 -4.66 8.77
C THR A 50 -4.55 -3.65 7.95
N ALA A 51 -5.35 -2.80 8.58
CA ALA A 51 -6.11 -1.75 7.89
C ALA A 51 -5.18 -0.76 7.18
N LEU A 52 -4.06 -0.37 7.80
CA LEU A 52 -3.04 0.48 7.18
C LEU A 52 -2.40 -0.21 5.96
N PHE A 53 -1.99 -1.48 6.10
CA PHE A 53 -1.39 -2.25 5.00
C PHE A 53 -2.33 -2.38 3.81
N LEU A 54 -3.58 -2.74 4.07
CA LEU A 54 -4.62 -2.84 3.04
C LEU A 54 -4.92 -1.49 2.41
N GLY A 55 -5.02 -0.42 3.22
CA GLY A 55 -5.23 0.94 2.73
C GLY A 55 -4.14 1.40 1.77
N LEU A 56 -2.87 1.17 2.13
CA LEU A 56 -1.72 1.48 1.27
C LEU A 56 -1.71 0.61 0.00
N GLY A 57 -1.98 -0.69 0.14
CA GLY A 57 -2.06 -1.61 -1.00
C GLY A 57 -3.16 -1.21 -1.99
N VAL A 58 -4.34 -0.84 -1.49
CA VAL A 58 -5.47 -0.35 -2.31
C VAL A 58 -5.13 0.99 -2.97
N ALA A 59 -4.53 1.93 -2.24
CA ALA A 59 -4.10 3.21 -2.82
C ALA A 59 -3.10 2.98 -3.97
N PHE A 60 -2.10 2.13 -3.78
CA PHE A 60 -1.14 1.77 -4.82
C PHE A 60 -1.80 1.10 -6.03
N TRP A 61 -2.76 0.21 -5.77
CA TRP A 61 -3.55 -0.43 -6.82
C TRP A 61 -4.35 0.58 -7.64
N LEU A 62 -4.98 1.57 -6.99
CA LEU A 62 -5.72 2.63 -7.67
C LEU A 62 -4.77 3.53 -8.48
N MET A 63 -3.58 3.81 -7.96
CA MET A 63 -2.56 4.60 -8.65
C MET A 63 -2.02 3.93 -9.91
N THR A 64 -1.83 2.62 -9.88
CA THR A 64 -1.42 1.83 -11.05
C THR A 64 -2.58 1.57 -12.03
N SER A 65 -3.82 1.62 -11.56
CA SER A 65 -5.02 1.42 -12.39
C SER A 65 -5.49 2.68 -13.11
N GLY A 66 -4.83 3.82 -12.91
CA GLY A 66 -5.24 5.09 -13.51
C GLY A 66 -6.44 5.76 -12.82
N LYS A 67 -6.83 5.29 -11.62
CA LYS A 67 -8.00 5.82 -10.88
C LYS A 67 -7.64 6.84 -9.80
N LEU A 68 -6.40 6.83 -9.34
CA LEU A 68 -5.88 7.77 -8.35
C LEU A 68 -4.56 8.35 -8.90
N PRO A 69 -4.42 9.66 -9.11
CA PRO A 69 -3.15 10.22 -9.54
C PRO A 69 -2.11 10.09 -8.40
N ALA A 70 -0.89 9.71 -8.74
CA ALA A 70 0.21 9.66 -7.78
C ALA A 70 0.68 11.07 -7.40
N TYR A 71 0.66 12.00 -8.36
CA TYR A 71 0.91 13.42 -8.14
C TYR A 71 0.30 14.26 -9.28
N ILE A 72 0.01 15.52 -8.96
CA ILE A 72 -0.57 16.52 -9.87
C ILE A 72 0.48 17.59 -10.15
N ILE A 73 0.87 17.76 -11.41
CA ILE A 73 1.79 18.81 -11.83
C ILE A 73 0.98 20.03 -12.23
N LYS A 74 1.16 21.15 -11.51
CA LYS A 74 0.61 22.46 -11.86
C LYS A 74 1.60 23.23 -12.73
N GLU A 75 1.35 23.31 -14.04
CA GLU A 75 2.15 24.15 -14.93
C GLU A 75 1.58 25.58 -14.97
N LYS A 76 2.41 26.58 -14.63
CA LYS A 76 2.17 27.99 -14.99
C LYS A 76 2.51 28.12 -16.48
N LYS A 77 1.53 28.45 -17.33
CA LYS A 77 1.81 28.89 -18.70
C LYS A 77 2.72 30.12 -18.61
N LYS A 78 3.92 30.02 -19.16
CA LYS A 78 4.75 31.18 -19.48
C LYS A 78 4.14 31.91 -20.67
#